data_AF-A0A9D9AGS3-F1
#
_entry.id   AF-A0A9D9AGS3-F1
#
_cell.length_a   1.000
_cell.length_b   1.000
_cell.length_c   1.000
_cell.angle_alpha   90.00
_cell.angle_beta   90.00
_cell.angle_gamma   90.00
#
_symmetry.space_group_name_H-M   'P 1'
#
loop_
_entity.id
_entity.type
_entity.pdbx_description
1 polymer ?
#
loop_
_entity_poly.entity_id
_entity_poly.type
_entity_poly.pdbx_seq_one_letter_code
_entity_poly.pdbx_strand_id
1 'polypeptide(L)'
;MRWPSLLEIDMDRFRYAPDDIARSDAQDLSDLVAAGAFRAAVARFQDAVSFRPFDLLPEANYAAFAKYCAAVAAAQNGDVAAARGFMAAVDIPLSGDFDLLPYAEAVAYGHEMRRRQLECISEGRPGIYVASLPKSASGFLSNTLASILGVPIARTAMVCRPGPATLDYFVVDAWAKCVAQGGCVTHEHTSASHGNPERLAEAGIRKIIVQIRDPRASTASLYHHFFGTEPKAEYARSFKEFAAEYYGHLAGWVDGWLCYADQVEKAIEVRIVTYDAIRAEAADAIAGAIGFATGLDRRDAVDDHLNDRAARGELPHNFRKGEPENWRGMADSDLIEWFWCNTPGRVRSYLAMTK
;
A
#
# COMPACT_ATOMS: atom_id res chain seq x y z
N MET A 1 -28.08 -11.73 9.22
CA MET A 1 -27.92 -11.19 7.86
C MET A 1 -26.79 -11.98 7.21
N ARG A 2 -27.06 -12.78 6.17
CA ARG A 2 -25.99 -13.48 5.42
C ARG A 2 -25.38 -12.45 4.47
N TRP A 3 -24.12 -12.11 4.68
CA TRP A 3 -23.39 -11.26 3.74
C TRP A 3 -23.19 -12.02 2.43
N PRO A 4 -23.32 -11.38 1.27
CA PRO A 4 -23.00 -12.02 -0.01
C PRO A 4 -21.57 -12.57 0.03
N SER A 5 -21.33 -13.69 -0.66
CA SER A 5 -19.97 -14.23 -0.75
C SER A 5 -19.06 -13.18 -1.38
N LEU A 6 -17.85 -13.00 -0.82
CA LEU A 6 -16.84 -12.00 -1.24
C LEU A 6 -16.50 -12.00 -2.74
N LEU A 7 -16.93 -13.02 -3.48
CA LEU A 7 -16.77 -13.18 -4.92
C LEU A 7 -17.73 -12.32 -5.77
N GLU A 8 -18.71 -11.63 -5.18
CA GLU A 8 -19.72 -10.85 -5.91
C GLU A 8 -19.49 -9.33 -5.88
N ILE A 9 -18.45 -8.83 -5.21
CA ILE A 9 -18.12 -7.39 -5.26
C ILE A 9 -17.42 -7.10 -6.60
N ASP A 10 -18.12 -6.40 -7.49
CA ASP A 10 -17.59 -5.93 -8.78
C ASP A 10 -16.52 -4.85 -8.57
N MET A 11 -15.28 -5.30 -8.37
CA MET A 11 -14.11 -4.44 -8.13
C MET A 11 -13.84 -3.45 -9.27
N ASP A 12 -14.32 -3.71 -10.49
CA ASP A 12 -14.13 -2.81 -11.64
C ASP A 12 -14.99 -1.54 -11.53
N ARG A 13 -16.06 -1.55 -10.72
CA ARG A 13 -16.87 -0.36 -10.41
C ARG A 13 -16.26 0.57 -9.38
N PHE A 14 -15.25 0.12 -8.64
CA PHE A 14 -14.62 0.90 -7.56
C PHE A 14 -13.30 1.54 -7.99
N ARG A 15 -13.04 1.63 -9.30
CA ARG A 15 -11.88 2.31 -9.84
C ARG A 15 -12.02 3.82 -9.60
N TYR A 16 -11.24 4.29 -8.63
CA TYR A 16 -10.95 5.69 -8.29
C TYR A 16 -12.08 6.45 -7.58
N ALA A 17 -11.87 6.76 -6.29
CA ALA A 17 -12.43 7.98 -5.72
C ALA A 17 -11.93 9.16 -6.58
N PRO A 18 -12.73 10.21 -6.87
CA PRO A 18 -12.29 11.31 -7.71
C PRO A 18 -10.98 11.86 -7.22
N ASP A 19 -10.09 12.13 -8.16
CA ASP A 19 -8.67 12.33 -7.86
C ASP A 19 -8.38 13.58 -7.03
N ASP A 20 -9.36 14.46 -6.77
CA ASP A 20 -9.17 15.67 -5.97
C ASP A 20 -10.44 16.07 -5.17
N ILE A 21 -10.47 15.81 -3.85
CA ILE A 21 -11.35 16.57 -2.95
C ILE A 21 -10.71 17.94 -2.74
N ALA A 22 -11.37 18.99 -3.22
CA ALA A 22 -10.88 20.35 -3.08
C ALA A 22 -10.56 20.70 -1.60
N ARG A 23 -9.52 21.50 -1.38
CA ARG A 23 -9.14 21.95 -0.01
C ARG A 23 -10.30 22.58 0.76
N SER A 24 -11.13 23.36 0.07
CA SER A 24 -12.35 23.94 0.65
C SER A 24 -13.29 22.87 1.19
N ASP A 25 -13.45 21.78 0.46
CA ASP A 25 -14.36 20.70 0.79
C ASP A 25 -13.82 19.90 1.98
N ALA A 26 -12.50 19.70 2.06
CA ALA A 26 -11.86 19.08 3.22
C ALA A 26 -12.01 19.93 4.50
N GLN A 27 -11.91 21.26 4.40
CA GLN A 27 -12.14 22.16 5.53
C GLN A 27 -13.61 22.15 5.95
N ASP A 28 -14.54 22.29 5.01
CA ASP A 28 -15.99 22.21 5.28
C ASP A 28 -16.36 20.91 6.00
N LEU A 29 -15.81 19.78 5.53
CA LEU A 29 -16.01 18.47 6.16
C LEU A 29 -15.52 18.43 7.60
N SER A 30 -14.32 18.98 7.83
CA SER A 30 -13.72 19.04 9.16
C SER A 30 -14.58 19.87 10.12
N ASP A 31 -15.06 21.03 9.67
CA ASP A 31 -15.91 21.93 10.44
C ASP A 31 -17.27 21.29 10.77
N LEU A 32 -17.89 20.61 9.80
CA LEU A 32 -19.14 19.89 10.00
C LEU A 32 -18.98 18.72 10.99
N VAL A 33 -17.87 17.97 10.92
CA VAL A 33 -17.56 16.91 11.89
C VAL A 33 -17.34 17.49 13.29
N ALA A 34 -16.61 18.60 13.41
CA ALA A 34 -16.37 19.28 14.68
C ALA A 34 -17.66 19.82 15.31
N ALA A 35 -18.62 20.28 14.50
CA ALA A 35 -19.95 20.73 14.94
C ALA A 35 -20.93 19.58 15.25
N GLY A 36 -20.55 18.31 15.03
CA GLY A 36 -21.45 17.17 15.19
C GLY A 36 -22.52 17.05 14.09
N ALA A 37 -22.39 17.80 12.99
CA ALA A 37 -23.31 17.82 11.87
C ALA A 37 -23.02 16.66 10.88
N PHE A 38 -22.98 15.42 11.39
CA PHE A 38 -22.47 14.26 10.64
C PHE A 38 -23.23 13.95 9.34
N ARG A 39 -24.56 14.15 9.30
CA ARG A 39 -25.34 14.00 8.07
C ARG A 39 -24.93 15.00 6.99
N ALA A 40 -24.72 16.25 7.39
CA ALA A 40 -24.28 17.30 6.48
C ALA A 40 -22.85 17.03 6.00
N ALA A 41 -21.96 16.55 6.87
CA ALA A 41 -20.62 16.14 6.49
C ALA A 41 -20.65 15.01 5.44
N VAL A 42 -21.45 13.97 5.68
CA VAL A 42 -21.61 12.87 4.70
C VAL A 42 -22.15 13.38 3.37
N ALA A 43 -23.20 14.20 3.39
CA ALA A 43 -23.76 14.79 2.18
C ALA A 43 -22.72 15.64 1.41
N ARG A 44 -21.94 16.45 2.13
CA ARG A 44 -20.87 17.25 1.53
C ARG A 44 -19.81 16.41 0.86
N PHE A 45 -19.40 15.29 1.50
CA PHE A 45 -18.44 14.36 0.91
C PHE A 45 -19.02 13.72 -0.35
N GLN A 46 -20.30 13.30 -0.33
CA GLN A 46 -20.99 12.73 -1.49
C GLN A 46 -20.98 13.65 -2.70
N ASP A 47 -21.26 14.94 -2.47
CA ASP A 47 -21.24 15.95 -3.52
C ASP A 47 -19.84 16.12 -4.12
N ALA A 48 -18.79 16.00 -3.29
CA ALA A 48 -17.39 16.10 -3.73
C ALA A 48 -16.92 14.86 -4.52
N VAL A 49 -17.30 13.65 -4.11
CA VAL A 49 -16.76 12.40 -4.69
C VAL A 49 -17.62 11.78 -5.80
N SER A 50 -18.70 12.43 -6.24
CA SER A 50 -19.60 11.94 -7.31
C SER A 50 -20.09 10.49 -7.12
N PHE A 51 -20.10 10.00 -5.88
CA PHE A 51 -20.35 8.62 -5.53
C PHE A 51 -21.45 8.53 -4.48
N ARG A 52 -22.49 7.72 -4.72
CA ARG A 52 -23.74 7.70 -3.94
C ARG A 52 -24.18 6.33 -3.38
N PRO A 53 -23.35 5.55 -2.68
CA PRO A 53 -23.82 4.35 -1.99
C PRO A 53 -24.47 4.63 -0.61
N PHE A 54 -24.53 5.88 -0.15
CA PHE A 54 -24.68 6.18 1.29
C PHE A 54 -26.11 6.33 1.80
N ASP A 55 -27.11 6.20 0.91
CA ASP A 55 -28.53 6.17 1.31
C ASP A 55 -28.89 4.95 2.18
N LEU A 56 -27.96 3.98 2.30
CA LEU A 56 -28.13 2.74 3.05
C LEU A 56 -27.45 2.75 4.43
N LEU A 57 -26.78 3.83 4.84
CA LEU A 57 -26.11 3.88 6.14
C LEU A 57 -27.12 4.04 7.29
N PRO A 58 -27.13 3.12 8.29
CA PRO A 58 -27.91 3.30 9.50
C PRO A 58 -27.49 4.57 10.25
N GLU A 59 -28.44 5.21 10.94
CA GLU A 59 -28.17 6.50 11.61
C GLU A 59 -27.01 6.44 12.61
N ALA A 60 -26.88 5.31 13.31
CA ALA A 60 -25.81 5.07 14.28
C ALA A 60 -24.40 5.15 13.67
N ASN A 61 -24.26 4.99 12.35
CA ASN A 61 -22.97 4.93 11.67
C ASN A 61 -22.53 6.28 11.07
N TYR A 62 -23.40 7.30 11.03
CA TYR A 62 -23.06 8.59 10.41
C TYR A 62 -21.87 9.27 11.07
N ALA A 63 -21.74 9.19 12.40
CA ALA A 63 -20.63 9.83 13.10
C ALA A 63 -19.27 9.22 12.73
N ALA A 64 -19.17 7.89 12.71
CA ALA A 64 -17.94 7.19 12.34
C ALA A 64 -17.64 7.37 10.85
N PHE A 65 -18.66 7.34 10.00
CA PHE A 65 -18.49 7.54 8.57
C PHE A 65 -18.07 8.97 8.22
N ALA A 66 -18.69 9.99 8.81
CA ALA A 66 -18.32 11.39 8.60
C ALA A 66 -16.85 11.66 8.98
N LYS A 67 -16.38 11.08 10.09
CA LYS A 67 -14.96 11.17 10.49
C LYS A 67 -14.05 10.44 9.50
N TYR A 68 -14.44 9.26 9.00
CA TYR A 68 -13.68 8.57 7.95
C TYR A 68 -13.58 9.42 6.67
N CYS A 69 -14.69 10.02 6.23
CA CYS A 69 -14.71 10.96 5.09
C CYS A 69 -13.77 12.15 5.32
N ALA A 70 -13.80 12.76 6.50
CA ALA A 70 -12.91 13.85 6.87
C ALA A 70 -11.44 13.40 6.89
N ALA A 71 -11.15 12.18 7.36
CA ALA A 71 -9.81 11.61 7.31
C ALA A 71 -9.31 11.43 5.87
N VAL A 72 -10.13 10.88 4.99
CA VAL A 72 -9.80 10.72 3.55
C VAL A 72 -9.55 12.08 2.91
N ALA A 73 -10.42 13.06 3.15
CA ALA A 73 -10.29 14.40 2.60
C ALA A 73 -9.02 15.12 3.11
N ALA A 74 -8.72 15.02 4.40
CA ALA A 74 -7.49 15.57 4.98
C ALA A 74 -6.24 14.91 4.37
N ALA A 75 -6.24 13.57 4.22
CA ALA A 75 -5.13 12.83 3.63
C ALA A 75 -4.90 13.17 2.15
N GLN A 76 -5.98 13.36 1.37
CA GLN A 76 -5.91 13.85 -0.01
C GLN A 76 -5.48 15.31 -0.13
N ASN A 77 -5.40 16.04 0.98
CA ASN A 77 -4.89 17.41 1.00
C ASN A 77 -3.50 17.50 1.66
N GLY A 78 -2.90 16.36 2.01
CA GLY A 78 -1.59 16.30 2.67
C GLY A 78 -1.60 16.61 4.17
N ASP A 79 -2.78 16.82 4.78
CA ASP A 79 -2.90 17.04 6.23
C ASP A 79 -2.96 15.71 6.97
N VAL A 80 -1.79 15.07 7.07
CA VAL A 80 -1.62 13.77 7.75
C VAL A 80 -1.99 13.87 9.24
N ALA A 81 -1.76 15.02 9.87
CA ALA A 81 -2.06 15.20 11.28
C ALA A 81 -3.58 15.18 11.54
N ALA A 82 -4.34 15.95 10.77
CA ALA A 82 -5.81 15.93 10.83
C ALA A 82 -6.37 14.56 10.44
N ALA A 83 -5.84 13.95 9.36
CA ALA A 83 -6.27 12.64 8.91
C ALA A 83 -6.12 11.57 10.01
N ARG A 84 -4.99 11.57 10.71
CA ARG A 84 -4.75 10.70 11.87
C ARG A 84 -5.70 11.00 13.02
N GLY A 85 -5.92 12.28 13.33
CA GLY A 85 -6.84 12.70 14.39
C GLY A 85 -8.26 12.17 14.16
N PHE A 86 -8.75 12.28 12.92
CA PHE A 86 -10.04 11.71 12.55
C PHE A 86 -10.06 10.19 12.62
N MET A 87 -9.05 9.49 12.08
CA MET A 87 -8.98 8.02 12.12
C MET A 87 -8.87 7.47 13.55
N ALA A 88 -8.18 8.15 14.46
CA ALA A 88 -8.11 7.76 15.86
C ALA A 88 -9.48 7.78 16.57
N ALA A 89 -10.43 8.56 16.04
CA ALA A 89 -11.79 8.69 16.55
C ALA A 89 -12.81 7.80 15.83
N VAL A 90 -12.34 6.93 14.92
CA VAL A 90 -13.15 6.03 14.10
C VAL A 90 -12.88 4.59 14.51
N ASP A 91 -13.95 3.87 14.88
CA ASP A 91 -13.90 2.43 15.15
C ASP A 91 -14.10 1.63 13.85
N ILE A 92 -13.15 1.75 12.91
CA ILE A 92 -13.12 0.89 11.71
C ILE A 92 -12.19 -0.30 11.97
N PRO A 93 -12.67 -1.54 11.77
CA PRO A 93 -11.85 -2.73 11.92
C PRO A 93 -10.70 -2.77 10.91
N LEU A 94 -9.75 -3.69 11.12
CA LEU A 94 -8.56 -3.81 10.28
C LEU A 94 -8.93 -3.92 8.79
N SER A 95 -8.40 -3.00 7.97
CA SER A 95 -8.60 -3.04 6.52
C SER A 95 -7.84 -4.22 5.89
N GLY A 96 -8.35 -4.80 4.81
CA GLY A 96 -7.56 -5.74 4.00
C GLY A 96 -7.09 -5.10 2.69
N ASP A 97 -6.58 -5.91 1.76
CA ASP A 97 -5.82 -5.46 0.58
C ASP A 97 -6.69 -4.88 -0.56
N PHE A 98 -7.47 -3.86 -0.25
CA PHE A 98 -8.22 -3.10 -1.22
C PHE A 98 -8.01 -1.61 -1.01
N ASP A 99 -7.95 -0.88 -2.11
CA ASP A 99 -7.95 0.58 -2.07
C ASP A 99 -9.38 1.07 -1.71
N LEU A 100 -9.44 2.21 -1.03
CA LEU A 100 -10.64 2.94 -0.56
C LEU A 100 -11.99 2.33 -0.98
N LEU A 101 -12.49 1.38 -0.19
CA LEU A 101 -13.86 0.87 -0.34
C LEU A 101 -14.87 1.91 0.19
N PRO A 102 -16.13 1.88 -0.29
CA PRO A 102 -17.19 2.59 0.41
C PRO A 102 -17.31 2.07 1.84
N TYR A 103 -17.73 2.91 2.77
CA TYR A 103 -17.60 2.62 4.19
C TYR A 103 -18.35 1.38 4.66
N ALA A 104 -19.56 1.11 4.14
CA ALA A 104 -20.31 -0.08 4.55
C ALA A 104 -19.53 -1.37 4.17
N GLU A 105 -18.98 -1.42 2.97
CA GLU A 105 -18.13 -2.48 2.46
C GLU A 105 -16.79 -2.53 3.18
N ALA A 106 -16.16 -1.38 3.46
CA ALA A 106 -14.92 -1.28 4.21
C ALA A 106 -15.09 -1.84 5.64
N VAL A 107 -16.19 -1.50 6.31
CA VAL A 107 -16.51 -2.01 7.65
C VAL A 107 -16.83 -3.50 7.60
N ALA A 108 -17.69 -3.94 6.68
CA ALA A 108 -18.05 -5.35 6.55
C ALA A 108 -16.82 -6.23 6.26
N TYR A 109 -16.01 -5.80 5.29
CA TYR A 109 -14.78 -6.47 4.92
C TYR A 109 -13.76 -6.44 6.05
N GLY A 110 -13.61 -5.31 6.73
CA GLY A 110 -12.68 -5.21 7.86
C GLY A 110 -13.09 -6.08 9.04
N HIS A 111 -14.39 -6.26 9.32
CA HIS A 111 -14.86 -7.21 10.32
C HIS A 111 -14.53 -8.65 9.95
N GLU A 112 -14.76 -9.03 8.69
CA GLU A 112 -14.43 -10.37 8.20
C GLU A 112 -12.92 -10.63 8.22
N MET A 113 -12.13 -9.64 7.79
CA MET A 113 -10.68 -9.67 7.91
C MET A 113 -10.29 -9.90 9.38
N ARG A 114 -10.77 -9.04 10.29
CA ARG A 114 -10.43 -9.11 11.71
C ARG A 114 -10.83 -10.45 12.33
N ARG A 115 -11.97 -11.03 11.95
CA ARG A 115 -12.38 -12.38 12.38
C ARG A 115 -11.34 -13.42 11.95
N ARG A 116 -10.96 -13.45 10.67
CA ARG A 116 -9.95 -14.39 10.14
C ARG A 116 -8.58 -14.19 10.79
N GLN A 117 -8.20 -12.95 11.07
CA GLN A 117 -6.96 -12.65 11.76
C GLN A 117 -6.98 -13.22 13.18
N LEU A 118 -8.07 -13.02 13.93
CA LEU A 118 -8.22 -13.55 15.30
C LEU A 118 -8.18 -15.08 15.32
N GLU A 119 -8.76 -15.75 14.32
CA GLU A 119 -8.64 -17.20 14.14
C GLU A 119 -7.17 -17.61 13.94
N CYS A 120 -6.46 -16.93 13.03
CA CYS A 120 -5.04 -17.18 12.80
C CYS A 120 -4.18 -16.94 14.05
N ILE A 121 -4.50 -15.90 14.84
CA ILE A 121 -3.83 -15.63 16.13
C ILE A 121 -4.09 -16.78 17.11
N SER A 122 -5.32 -17.28 17.20
CA SER A 122 -5.67 -18.40 18.10
C SER A 122 -4.92 -19.69 17.75
N GLU A 123 -4.51 -19.84 16.49
CA GLU A 123 -3.70 -20.95 15.99
C GLU A 123 -2.18 -20.69 16.09
N GLY A 124 -1.76 -19.54 16.64
CA GLY A 124 -0.35 -19.19 16.79
C GLY A 124 0.33 -18.78 15.48
N ARG A 125 -0.42 -18.37 14.46
CA ARG A 125 0.16 -17.93 13.18
C ARG A 125 0.82 -16.56 13.34
N PRO A 126 2.04 -16.35 12.81
CA PRO A 126 2.77 -15.10 12.99
C PRO A 126 2.15 -13.97 12.17
N GLY A 127 2.50 -12.73 12.54
CA GLY A 127 2.29 -11.55 11.72
C GLY A 127 3.57 -11.19 10.96
N ILE A 128 3.43 -10.71 9.72
CA ILE A 128 4.56 -10.17 8.96
C ILE A 128 4.17 -8.82 8.36
N TYR A 129 4.98 -7.80 8.64
CA TYR A 129 4.82 -6.49 8.04
C TYR A 129 5.72 -6.35 6.80
N VAL A 130 5.11 -6.07 5.64
CA VAL A 130 5.79 -5.82 4.36
C VAL A 130 5.46 -4.41 3.89
N ALA A 131 6.50 -3.59 3.70
CA ALA A 131 6.43 -2.32 3.00
C ALA A 131 7.13 -2.46 1.65
N SER A 132 6.41 -2.24 0.55
CA SER A 132 6.94 -2.43 -0.78
C SER A 132 6.86 -1.14 -1.60
N LEU A 133 7.91 -0.85 -2.37
CA LEU A 133 7.84 0.21 -3.37
C LEU A 133 6.69 -0.11 -4.36
N PRO A 134 5.84 0.84 -4.75
CA PRO A 134 4.83 0.61 -5.77
C PRO A 134 5.44 -0.03 -7.02
N LYS A 135 4.82 -1.10 -7.51
CA LYS A 135 5.26 -1.88 -8.68
C LYS A 135 6.64 -2.56 -8.52
N SER A 136 7.02 -2.93 -7.29
CA SER A 136 8.19 -3.78 -7.00
C SER A 136 7.92 -5.29 -6.99
N ALA A 137 6.78 -5.75 -7.54
CA ALA A 137 6.19 -7.08 -7.30
C ALA A 137 5.72 -7.30 -5.85
N SER A 138 5.19 -6.24 -5.23
CA SER A 138 4.62 -6.21 -3.89
C SER A 138 3.52 -7.25 -3.67
N GLY A 139 2.61 -7.36 -4.64
CA GLY A 139 1.54 -8.36 -4.59
C GLY A 139 2.06 -9.79 -4.67
N PHE A 140 3.14 -10.06 -5.42
CA PHE A 140 3.71 -11.41 -5.46
C PHE A 140 4.25 -11.82 -4.08
N LEU A 141 5.11 -10.98 -3.49
CA LEU A 141 5.72 -11.26 -2.19
C LEU A 141 4.67 -11.43 -1.10
N SER A 142 3.76 -10.47 -0.96
CA SER A 142 2.76 -10.47 0.12
C SER A 142 1.77 -11.64 -0.01
N ASN A 143 1.28 -11.94 -1.22
CA ASN A 143 0.39 -13.08 -1.45
C ASN A 143 1.08 -14.42 -1.21
N THR A 144 2.35 -14.58 -1.63
CA THR A 144 3.07 -15.83 -1.39
C THR A 144 3.37 -16.04 0.09
N LEU A 145 3.79 -14.99 0.82
CA LEU A 145 3.95 -15.06 2.28
C LEU A 145 2.63 -15.43 2.97
N ALA A 146 1.54 -14.76 2.59
CA ALA A 146 0.21 -15.00 3.16
C ALA A 146 -0.27 -16.44 2.90
N SER A 147 -0.06 -16.94 1.69
CA SER A 147 -0.45 -18.30 1.30
C SER A 147 0.35 -19.37 2.06
N ILE A 148 1.68 -19.21 2.17
CA ILE A 148 2.55 -20.18 2.87
C ILE A 148 2.24 -20.22 4.38
N LEU A 149 1.94 -19.07 4.97
CA LEU A 149 1.58 -18.97 6.39
C LEU A 149 0.08 -19.24 6.65
N GLY A 150 -0.71 -19.31 5.58
CA GLY A 150 -2.17 -19.44 5.61
C GLY A 150 -2.90 -18.24 6.24
N VAL A 151 -2.31 -17.06 6.29
CA VAL A 151 -2.90 -15.90 6.96
C VAL A 151 -3.57 -14.93 5.97
N PRO A 152 -4.56 -14.13 6.38
CA PRO A 152 -5.11 -13.06 5.55
C PRO A 152 -4.09 -11.95 5.27
N ILE A 153 -4.37 -11.15 4.24
CA ILE A 153 -3.61 -9.93 3.91
C ILE A 153 -4.30 -8.70 4.52
N ALA A 154 -3.54 -7.88 5.22
CA ALA A 154 -3.98 -6.67 5.90
C ALA A 154 -3.44 -5.40 5.24
N ARG A 155 -4.11 -4.28 5.54
CA ARG A 155 -3.59 -2.92 5.39
C ARG A 155 -3.58 -2.22 6.76
N THR A 156 -2.57 -1.39 6.98
CA THR A 156 -2.30 -0.62 8.20
C THR A 156 -2.21 0.86 7.90
N ALA A 157 -2.26 1.24 6.63
CA ALA A 157 -2.07 2.60 6.20
C ALA A 157 -3.18 3.07 5.26
N MET A 158 -3.35 4.38 5.21
CA MET A 158 -4.19 5.06 4.25
C MET A 158 -3.32 5.87 3.30
N VAL A 159 -3.77 5.97 2.05
CA VAL A 159 -3.11 6.81 1.04
C VAL A 159 -3.17 8.26 1.49
N CYS A 160 -2.02 8.93 1.43
CA CYS A 160 -1.89 10.38 1.55
C CYS A 160 -1.44 10.94 0.20
N ARG A 161 -2.27 11.80 -0.40
CA ARG A 161 -1.98 12.42 -1.70
C ARG A 161 -1.88 13.94 -1.54
N PRO A 162 -0.75 14.53 -1.11
CA PRO A 162 -0.58 15.99 -1.11
C PRO A 162 -0.58 16.64 -2.51
N GLY A 163 -0.74 15.84 -3.58
CA GLY A 163 -0.83 16.29 -4.96
C GLY A 163 -1.03 15.11 -5.93
N PRO A 164 -1.15 15.39 -7.24
CA PRO A 164 -1.57 14.42 -8.25
C PRO A 164 -0.61 13.23 -8.45
N ALA A 165 0.66 13.32 -8.02
CA ALA A 165 1.67 12.26 -8.18
C ALA A 165 2.20 11.62 -6.90
N THR A 166 1.68 11.99 -5.72
CA THR A 166 2.23 11.45 -4.48
C THR A 166 1.53 10.15 -4.10
N LEU A 167 2.28 9.04 -4.15
CA LEU A 167 1.87 7.73 -3.62
C LEU A 167 2.51 7.51 -2.25
N ASP A 168 2.23 8.39 -1.29
CA ASP A 168 2.65 8.17 0.10
C ASP A 168 1.49 7.66 0.93
N TYR A 169 1.81 7.04 2.07
CA TYR A 169 0.84 6.41 2.95
C TYR A 169 1.19 6.76 4.39
N PHE A 170 0.19 7.04 5.20
CA PHE A 170 0.39 7.19 6.64
C PHE A 170 -0.21 6.01 7.40
N VAL A 171 0.53 5.54 8.40
CA VAL A 171 0.08 4.46 9.28
C VAL A 171 -1.10 4.92 10.13
N VAL A 172 -2.14 4.08 10.21
CA VAL A 172 -3.30 4.19 11.10
C VAL A 172 -3.03 3.34 12.34
N ASP A 173 -2.84 4.02 13.48
CA ASP A 173 -2.36 3.41 14.73
C ASP A 173 -3.20 2.21 15.19
N ALA A 174 -4.53 2.27 15.06
CA ALA A 174 -5.43 1.18 15.45
C ALA A 174 -5.19 -0.08 14.59
N TRP A 175 -4.97 0.09 13.29
CA TRP A 175 -4.71 -1.03 12.37
C TRP A 175 -3.32 -1.60 12.58
N ALA A 176 -2.31 -0.76 12.79
CA ALA A 176 -0.95 -1.20 13.12
C ALA A 176 -0.93 -2.04 14.41
N LYS A 177 -1.69 -1.64 15.44
CA LYS A 177 -1.86 -2.41 16.69
C LYS A 177 -2.52 -3.76 16.45
N CYS A 178 -3.50 -3.84 15.54
CA CYS A 178 -4.10 -5.11 15.14
C CYS A 178 -3.06 -6.01 14.48
N VAL A 179 -2.26 -5.51 13.54
CA VAL A 179 -1.23 -6.30 12.85
C VAL A 179 -0.13 -6.77 13.80
N ALA A 180 0.24 -5.95 14.78
CA ALA A 180 1.24 -6.32 15.79
C ALA A 180 0.83 -7.53 16.65
N GLN A 181 -0.45 -7.88 16.69
CA GLN A 181 -0.95 -9.07 17.39
C GLN A 181 -0.69 -10.39 16.63
N GLY A 182 -0.30 -10.33 15.35
CA GLY A 182 -0.04 -11.51 14.53
C GLY A 182 -1.20 -11.90 13.60
N GLY A 183 -1.13 -13.11 13.05
CA GLY A 183 -2.20 -13.71 12.24
C GLY A 183 -2.51 -13.03 10.90
N CYS A 184 -1.59 -12.24 10.34
CA CYS A 184 -1.76 -11.61 9.01
C CYS A 184 -0.40 -11.22 8.38
N VAL A 185 -0.38 -11.10 7.06
CA VAL A 185 0.70 -10.45 6.31
C VAL A 185 0.19 -9.09 5.85
N THR A 186 0.98 -8.03 5.93
CA THR A 186 0.58 -6.74 5.31
C THR A 186 1.03 -6.67 3.87
N HIS A 187 0.32 -5.86 3.08
CA HIS A 187 0.77 -5.41 1.77
C HIS A 187 0.75 -3.89 1.79
N GLU A 188 1.87 -3.22 2.08
CA GLU A 188 1.89 -1.77 2.26
C GLU A 188 2.75 -1.06 1.23
N HIS A 189 2.46 0.22 1.06
CA HIS A 189 3.28 1.17 0.31
C HIS A 189 3.78 2.32 1.19
N THR A 190 3.73 2.17 2.52
CA THR A 190 4.25 3.14 3.49
C THR A 190 5.73 3.41 3.25
N SER A 191 6.08 4.69 3.06
CA SER A 191 7.47 5.14 3.09
C SER A 191 7.97 5.25 4.54
N ALA A 192 9.28 5.40 4.73
CA ALA A 192 9.89 5.80 6.00
C ALA A 192 9.72 7.32 6.26
N SER A 193 8.56 7.88 5.91
CA SER A 193 8.19 9.29 6.13
C SER A 193 7.06 9.40 7.16
N HIS A 194 6.59 10.63 7.42
CA HIS A 194 5.42 10.93 8.26
C HIS A 194 5.47 10.38 9.70
N GLY A 195 6.63 9.97 10.20
CA GLY A 195 6.75 9.28 11.48
C GLY A 195 6.22 7.83 11.45
N ASN A 196 6.11 7.23 10.26
CA ASN A 196 5.60 5.87 10.10
C ASN A 196 6.43 4.82 10.87
N PRO A 197 7.78 4.81 10.81
CA PRO A 197 8.57 3.86 11.58
C PRO A 197 8.33 3.96 13.09
N GLU A 198 8.23 5.18 13.63
CA GLU A 198 7.96 5.43 15.04
C GLU A 198 6.58 4.91 15.44
N ARG A 199 5.55 5.17 14.62
CA ARG A 199 4.19 4.69 14.89
C ARG A 199 4.05 3.18 14.82
N LEU A 200 4.73 2.55 13.87
CA LEU A 200 4.81 1.09 13.79
C LEU A 200 5.49 0.53 15.05
N ALA A 201 6.54 1.19 15.53
CA ALA A 201 7.23 0.79 16.76
C ALA A 201 6.33 0.96 18.00
N GLU A 202 5.64 2.08 18.13
CA GLU A 202 4.65 2.32 19.19
C GLU A 202 3.51 1.30 19.16
N ALA A 203 3.12 0.83 17.97
CA ALA A 203 2.10 -0.20 17.80
C ALA A 203 2.56 -1.62 18.17
N GLY A 204 3.86 -1.84 18.35
CA GLY A 204 4.43 -3.16 18.69
C GLY A 204 5.12 -3.87 17.53
N ILE A 205 5.17 -3.29 16.33
CA ILE A 205 5.95 -3.84 15.21
C ILE A 205 7.43 -3.62 15.49
N ARG A 206 8.23 -4.68 15.35
CA ARG A 206 9.68 -4.65 15.61
C ARG A 206 10.53 -5.03 14.40
N LYS A 207 9.92 -5.68 13.41
CA LYS A 207 10.59 -6.16 12.20
C LYS A 207 9.74 -5.81 10.99
N ILE A 208 10.37 -5.25 9.96
CA ILE A 208 9.73 -4.93 8.69
C ILE A 208 10.55 -5.50 7.54
N ILE A 209 9.86 -6.11 6.58
CA ILE A 209 10.44 -6.44 5.28
C ILE A 209 10.17 -5.25 4.36
N VAL A 210 11.23 -4.69 3.78
CA VAL A 210 11.12 -3.60 2.80
C VAL A 210 11.50 -4.13 1.43
N GLN A 211 10.53 -4.18 0.52
CA GLN A 211 10.75 -4.64 -0.85
C GLN A 211 11.02 -3.46 -1.79
N ILE A 212 12.23 -3.42 -2.35
CA ILE A 212 12.68 -2.33 -3.21
C ILE A 212 12.92 -2.80 -4.65
N ARG A 213 12.87 -1.86 -5.59
CA ARG A 213 13.17 -2.06 -7.00
C ARG A 213 13.84 -0.80 -7.54
N ASP A 214 14.57 -0.90 -8.64
CA ASP A 214 15.00 0.26 -9.42
C ASP A 214 13.79 1.22 -9.64
N PRO A 215 13.87 2.48 -9.17
CA PRO A 215 12.76 3.43 -9.28
C PRO A 215 12.41 3.75 -10.74
N ARG A 216 13.33 3.61 -11.70
CA ARG A 216 13.09 3.81 -13.14
C ARG A 216 12.18 2.71 -13.68
N ALA A 217 12.52 1.46 -13.34
CA ALA A 217 11.73 0.30 -13.72
C ALA A 217 10.33 0.31 -13.06
N SER A 218 10.26 0.79 -11.81
CA SER A 218 9.00 0.97 -11.09
C SER A 218 8.13 2.07 -11.73
N THR A 219 8.74 3.19 -12.14
CA THR A 219 8.07 4.28 -12.88
C THR A 219 7.50 3.80 -14.21
N ALA A 220 8.27 3.05 -15.00
CA ALA A 220 7.78 2.45 -16.24
C ALA A 220 6.64 1.45 -16.01
N SER A 221 6.75 0.62 -14.96
CA SER A 221 5.68 -0.31 -14.61
C SER A 221 4.42 0.40 -14.10
N LEU A 222 4.57 1.55 -13.45
CA LEU A 222 3.46 2.37 -12.96
C LEU A 222 2.78 3.08 -14.13
N TYR A 223 3.55 3.64 -15.07
CA TYR A 223 3.03 4.22 -16.30
C TYR A 223 2.11 3.23 -17.05
N HIS A 224 2.58 1.99 -17.25
CA HIS A 224 1.76 0.95 -17.88
C HIS A 224 0.56 0.51 -17.04
N HIS A 225 0.61 0.68 -15.72
CA HIS A 225 -0.53 0.40 -14.85
C HIS A 225 -1.63 1.44 -15.04
N PHE A 226 -1.28 2.72 -15.19
CA PHE A 226 -2.24 3.80 -15.44
C PHE A 226 -2.79 3.82 -16.87
N PHE A 227 -1.91 3.66 -17.88
CA PHE A 227 -2.28 3.87 -19.28
C PHE A 227 -2.37 2.58 -20.12
N GLY A 228 -2.15 1.42 -19.51
CA GLY A 228 -2.08 0.15 -20.22
C GLY A 228 -0.75 -0.09 -20.93
N THR A 229 -0.65 -1.25 -21.58
CA THR A 229 0.56 -1.67 -22.31
C THR A 229 0.70 -0.98 -23.66
N GLU A 230 -0.43 -0.68 -24.29
CA GLU A 230 -0.57 0.05 -25.55
C GLU A 230 -1.37 1.32 -25.26
N PRO A 231 -0.73 2.31 -24.61
CA PRO A 231 -1.41 3.55 -24.24
C PRO A 231 -1.96 4.24 -25.49
N LYS A 232 -3.26 4.51 -25.50
CA LYS A 232 -3.88 5.28 -26.59
C LYS A 232 -3.41 6.73 -26.50
N ALA A 233 -2.89 7.27 -27.60
CA ALA A 233 -2.34 8.62 -27.68
C ALA A 233 -3.34 9.72 -27.29
N GLU A 234 -4.64 9.46 -27.41
CA GLU A 234 -5.73 10.38 -27.03
C GLU A 234 -5.79 10.69 -25.53
N TYR A 235 -5.33 9.77 -24.66
CA TYR A 235 -5.42 9.93 -23.20
C TYR A 235 -4.11 9.72 -22.45
N ALA A 236 -3.10 9.15 -23.11
CA ALA A 236 -1.83 8.87 -22.48
C ALA A 236 -0.90 10.07 -22.56
N ARG A 237 -0.44 10.52 -21.39
CA ARG A 237 0.67 11.45 -21.27
C ARG A 237 1.95 10.79 -21.79
N SER A 238 2.92 11.58 -22.24
CA SER A 238 4.22 11.00 -22.57
C SER A 238 4.87 10.37 -21.33
N PHE A 239 5.70 9.34 -21.52
CA PHE A 239 6.43 8.74 -20.40
C PHE A 239 7.32 9.75 -19.69
N LYS A 240 7.89 10.73 -20.41
CA LYS A 240 8.71 11.82 -19.87
C LYS A 240 7.92 12.72 -18.92
N GLU A 241 6.72 13.14 -19.32
CA GLU A 241 5.83 13.96 -18.46
C GLU A 241 5.36 13.18 -17.23
N PHE A 242 5.08 11.89 -17.38
CA PHE A 242 4.72 11.04 -16.25
C PHE A 242 5.90 10.84 -15.29
N ALA A 243 7.10 10.56 -15.83
CA ALA A 243 8.32 10.39 -15.05
C ALA A 243 8.66 11.66 -14.25
N ALA A 244 8.52 12.84 -14.85
CA ALA A 244 8.77 14.11 -14.17
C ALA A 244 7.91 14.31 -12.91
N GLU A 245 6.72 13.70 -12.87
CA GLU A 245 5.79 13.80 -11.75
C GLU A 245 6.04 12.73 -10.67
N TYR A 246 6.20 11.47 -11.06
CA TYR A 246 6.19 10.34 -10.12
C TYR A 246 7.59 9.86 -9.68
N TYR A 247 8.61 10.07 -10.51
CA TYR A 247 9.91 9.44 -10.30
C TYR A 247 10.58 9.89 -9.00
N GLY A 248 10.53 11.19 -8.69
CA GLY A 248 11.13 11.74 -7.48
C GLY A 248 10.54 11.11 -6.21
N HIS A 249 9.23 10.88 -6.19
CA HIS A 249 8.56 10.21 -5.08
C HIS A 249 9.04 8.76 -4.91
N LEU A 250 9.12 7.99 -6.01
CA LEU A 250 9.57 6.60 -5.94
C LEU A 250 11.05 6.48 -5.54
N ALA A 251 11.91 7.35 -6.07
CA ALA A 251 13.33 7.38 -5.69
C ALA A 251 13.52 7.80 -4.22
N GLY A 252 12.79 8.83 -3.78
CA GLY A 252 12.78 9.28 -2.38
C GLY A 252 12.22 8.23 -1.42
N TRP A 253 11.22 7.45 -1.83
CA TRP A 253 10.68 6.33 -1.05
C TRP A 253 11.75 5.28 -0.75
N VAL A 254 12.54 4.89 -1.77
CA VAL A 254 13.63 3.92 -1.59
C VAL A 254 14.72 4.51 -0.70
N ASP A 255 15.13 5.75 -0.95
CA ASP A 255 16.18 6.41 -0.17
C ASP A 255 15.79 6.57 1.30
N GLY A 256 14.53 6.91 1.59
CA GLY A 256 14.00 7.01 2.96
C GLY A 256 14.15 5.71 3.74
N TRP A 257 13.77 4.58 3.15
CA TRP A 257 13.92 3.28 3.80
C TRP A 257 15.37 2.84 3.93
N LEU A 258 16.23 3.10 2.94
CA LEU A 258 17.67 2.83 3.05
C LEU A 258 18.31 3.69 4.14
N CYS A 259 17.96 4.97 4.22
CA CYS A 259 18.42 5.88 5.26
C CYS A 259 18.01 5.38 6.65
N TYR A 260 16.75 4.96 6.83
CA TYR A 260 16.28 4.38 8.09
C TYR A 260 17.00 3.07 8.42
N ALA A 261 17.19 2.19 7.44
CA ALA A 261 17.89 0.91 7.63
C ALA A 261 19.35 1.10 8.09
N ASP A 262 20.02 2.16 7.64
CA ASP A 262 21.41 2.49 7.99
C ASP A 262 21.55 3.16 9.36
N GLN A 263 20.46 3.51 10.05
CA GLN A 263 20.53 4.07 11.40
C GLN A 263 21.10 3.06 12.41
N VAL A 264 21.98 3.54 13.28
CA VAL A 264 22.60 2.76 14.36
C VAL A 264 21.54 2.41 15.41
N GLU A 265 20.82 3.42 15.89
CA GLU A 265 19.72 3.27 16.83
C GLU A 265 18.41 3.35 16.05
N LYS A 266 17.79 2.19 15.81
CA LYS A 266 16.48 2.09 15.17
C LYS A 266 15.55 1.25 16.02
N ALA A 267 14.30 1.69 16.13
CA ALA A 267 13.26 1.01 16.92
C ALA A 267 12.69 -0.24 16.21
N ILE A 268 12.93 -0.34 14.90
CA ILE A 268 12.48 -1.43 14.04
C ILE A 268 13.66 -1.94 13.23
N GLU A 269 13.85 -3.25 13.24
CA GLU A 269 14.77 -3.92 12.34
C GLU A 269 14.18 -3.99 10.92
N VAL A 270 15.02 -3.71 9.93
CA VAL A 270 14.61 -3.70 8.52
C VAL A 270 15.39 -4.76 7.76
N ARG A 271 14.66 -5.62 7.03
CA ARG A 271 15.22 -6.49 5.99
C ARG A 271 14.85 -5.95 4.63
N ILE A 272 15.86 -5.54 3.87
CA ILE A 272 15.67 -5.16 2.47
C ILE A 272 15.58 -6.44 1.61
N VAL A 273 14.59 -6.49 0.73
CA VAL A 273 14.45 -7.52 -0.32
C VAL A 273 14.37 -6.82 -1.67
N THR A 274 15.28 -7.12 -2.58
CA THR A 274 15.26 -6.50 -3.91
C THR A 274 14.37 -7.30 -4.87
N TYR A 275 13.77 -6.60 -5.83
CA TYR A 275 13.05 -7.23 -6.95
C TYR A 275 13.94 -8.24 -7.70
N ASP A 276 15.23 -7.96 -7.87
CA ASP A 276 16.15 -8.87 -8.55
C ASP A 276 16.43 -10.13 -7.75
N ALA A 277 16.53 -10.04 -6.41
CA ALA A 277 16.65 -11.22 -5.56
C ALA A 277 15.41 -12.12 -5.69
N ILE A 278 14.21 -11.54 -5.72
CA ILE A 278 12.97 -12.30 -5.92
C ILE A 278 12.95 -12.96 -7.31
N ARG A 279 13.42 -12.26 -8.34
CA ARG A 279 13.41 -12.79 -9.71
C ARG A 279 14.43 -13.92 -9.91
N ALA A 280 15.63 -13.76 -9.35
CA ALA A 280 16.71 -14.73 -9.52
C ALA A 280 16.56 -15.93 -8.57
N GLU A 281 16.21 -15.67 -7.31
CA GLU A 281 16.22 -16.66 -6.23
C GLU A 281 14.99 -16.47 -5.32
N ALA A 282 13.79 -16.61 -5.91
CA ALA A 282 12.52 -16.39 -5.21
C ALA A 282 12.43 -17.17 -3.89
N ALA A 283 12.83 -18.45 -3.89
CA ALA A 283 12.75 -19.31 -2.73
C ALA A 283 13.60 -18.78 -1.56
N ASP A 284 14.86 -18.42 -1.82
CA ASP A 284 15.78 -17.84 -0.84
C ASP A 284 15.28 -16.48 -0.32
N ALA A 285 14.77 -15.63 -1.21
CA ALA A 285 14.23 -14.33 -0.84
C ALA A 285 13.02 -14.46 0.10
N ILE A 286 12.08 -15.36 -0.21
CA ILE A 286 10.85 -15.58 0.57
C ILE A 286 11.16 -16.31 1.87
N ALA A 287 11.94 -17.40 1.84
CA ALA A 287 12.32 -18.14 3.04
C ALA A 287 13.10 -17.25 4.02
N GLY A 288 14.05 -16.45 3.51
CA GLY A 288 14.79 -15.49 4.32
C GLY A 288 13.92 -14.38 4.89
N ALA A 289 12.87 -13.94 4.19
CA ALA A 289 11.89 -12.99 4.71
C ALA A 289 11.07 -13.59 5.86
N ILE A 290 10.60 -14.83 5.73
CA ILE A 290 9.90 -15.56 6.80
C ILE A 290 10.81 -15.76 8.00
N GLY A 291 12.04 -16.24 7.78
CA GLY A 291 13.01 -16.49 8.85
C GLY A 291 13.39 -15.20 9.59
N PHE A 292 13.56 -14.09 8.88
CA PHE A 292 13.78 -12.79 9.51
C PHE A 292 12.62 -12.36 10.40
N ALA A 293 11.39 -12.38 9.87
CA ALA A 293 10.22 -11.88 10.58
C ALA A 293 9.80 -12.78 11.74
N THR A 294 9.96 -14.10 11.61
CA THR A 294 9.33 -15.09 12.51
C THR A 294 10.32 -16.00 13.23
N GLY A 295 11.58 -16.09 12.77
CA GLY A 295 12.56 -17.08 13.25
C GLY A 295 12.31 -18.51 12.73
N LEU A 296 11.28 -18.72 11.91
CA LEU A 296 10.94 -20.03 11.35
C LEU A 296 11.72 -20.29 10.06
N ASP A 297 12.30 -21.49 9.94
CA ASP A 297 12.71 -22.01 8.65
C ASP A 297 11.51 -22.63 7.93
N ARG A 298 11.21 -22.14 6.74
CA ARG A 298 10.09 -22.58 5.90
C ARG A 298 10.54 -22.86 4.47
N ARG A 299 11.82 -23.17 4.24
CA ARG A 299 12.34 -23.40 2.89
C ARG A 299 11.54 -24.44 2.12
N ASP A 300 11.30 -25.61 2.69
CA ASP A 300 10.56 -26.68 2.01
C ASP A 300 9.14 -26.23 1.60
N ALA A 301 8.42 -25.55 2.50
CA ALA A 301 7.07 -25.04 2.21
C ALA A 301 7.07 -23.96 1.12
N VAL A 302 8.15 -23.17 1.02
CA VAL A 302 8.34 -22.19 -0.06
C VAL A 302 8.58 -22.90 -1.38
N ASP A 303 9.48 -23.89 -1.42
CA ASP A 303 9.78 -24.65 -2.63
C ASP A 303 8.54 -25.40 -3.13
N ASP A 304 7.80 -26.06 -2.23
CA ASP A 304 6.53 -26.74 -2.55
C ASP A 304 5.53 -25.77 -3.17
N HIS A 305 5.32 -24.59 -2.56
CA HIS A 305 4.39 -23.59 -3.06
C HIS A 305 4.80 -23.06 -4.45
N LEU A 306 6.08 -22.76 -4.66
CA LEU A 306 6.56 -22.25 -5.94
C LEU A 306 6.48 -23.32 -7.05
N ASN A 307 6.80 -24.57 -6.74
CA ASN A 307 6.69 -25.71 -7.67
C ASN A 307 5.23 -25.98 -8.05
N ASP A 308 4.31 -25.97 -7.09
CA ASP A 308 2.88 -26.14 -7.31
C ASP A 308 2.30 -25.04 -8.22
N ARG A 309 2.67 -23.78 -8.00
CA ARG A 309 2.28 -22.67 -8.89
C ARG A 309 2.83 -22.83 -10.30
N ALA A 310 4.10 -23.20 -10.42
CA ALA A 310 4.72 -23.45 -11.73
C ALA A 310 4.01 -24.59 -12.47
N ALA A 311 3.65 -25.68 -11.77
CA ALA A 311 2.91 -26.80 -12.34
C ALA A 311 1.50 -26.40 -12.83
N ARG A 312 0.85 -25.43 -12.18
CA ARG A 312 -0.42 -24.84 -12.65
C ARG A 312 -0.27 -23.83 -13.78
N GLY A 313 0.95 -23.49 -14.20
CA GLY A 313 1.20 -22.43 -15.18
C GLY A 313 0.84 -21.04 -14.66
N GLU A 314 0.72 -20.88 -13.33
CA GLU A 314 0.48 -19.59 -12.71
C GLU A 314 1.76 -18.76 -12.78
N LEU A 315 1.82 -17.86 -13.75
CA LEU A 315 2.85 -16.81 -13.72
C LEU A 315 2.69 -16.02 -12.42
N PRO A 316 3.80 -15.64 -11.76
CA PRO A 316 3.72 -14.86 -10.55
C PRO A 316 2.91 -13.57 -10.82
N HIS A 317 1.77 -13.43 -10.15
CA HIS A 317 0.88 -12.28 -10.30
C HIS A 317 1.70 -10.98 -10.22
N ASN A 318 1.48 -10.06 -11.16
CA ASN A 318 2.21 -8.79 -11.35
C ASN A 318 3.54 -8.85 -12.12
N PHE A 319 4.01 -10.01 -12.56
CA PHE A 319 5.13 -10.09 -13.51
C PHE A 319 4.61 -10.02 -14.95
N ARG A 320 4.34 -8.80 -15.44
CA ARG A 320 3.89 -8.59 -16.84
C ARG A 320 4.91 -9.11 -17.85
N LYS A 321 6.08 -8.47 -17.87
CA LYS A 321 7.24 -8.88 -18.69
C LYS A 321 8.41 -9.36 -17.83
N GLY A 322 8.42 -9.00 -16.55
CA GLY A 322 9.55 -9.29 -15.66
C GLY A 322 10.85 -8.54 -15.96
N GLU A 323 10.94 -7.82 -17.09
CA GLU A 323 12.13 -7.14 -17.59
C GLU A 323 12.49 -5.89 -16.77
N PRO A 324 13.66 -5.87 -16.08
CA PRO A 324 14.11 -4.70 -15.32
C PRO A 324 14.39 -3.49 -16.19
N GLU A 325 14.93 -3.70 -17.40
CA GLU A 325 15.41 -2.64 -18.29
C GLU A 325 14.37 -2.12 -19.30
N ASN A 326 13.10 -2.54 -19.20
CA ASN A 326 12.05 -2.11 -20.15
C ASN A 326 11.86 -0.59 -20.19
N TRP A 327 12.26 0.14 -19.14
CA TRP A 327 12.23 1.60 -19.11
C TRP A 327 13.17 2.24 -20.16
N ARG A 328 14.24 1.56 -20.57
CA ARG A 328 15.19 2.07 -21.59
C ARG A 328 14.54 2.24 -22.96
N GLY A 329 13.59 1.38 -23.31
CA GLY A 329 12.82 1.51 -24.55
C GLY A 329 11.82 2.67 -24.53
N MET A 330 11.59 3.28 -23.36
CA MET A 330 10.62 4.37 -23.16
C MET A 330 11.28 5.73 -22.93
N ALA A 331 12.61 5.76 -22.71
CA ALA A 331 13.35 6.96 -22.32
C ALA A 331 14.36 7.38 -23.39
N ASP A 332 14.36 8.67 -23.73
CA ASP A 332 15.42 9.30 -24.53
C ASP A 332 16.69 9.51 -23.68
N SER A 333 17.81 9.90 -24.31
CA SER A 333 19.08 10.15 -23.61
C SER A 333 18.96 11.20 -22.50
N ASP A 334 18.14 12.22 -22.73
CA ASP A 334 17.94 13.32 -21.79
C ASP A 334 17.21 12.83 -20.53
N LEU A 335 16.17 12.00 -20.69
CA LEU A 335 15.43 11.39 -19.59
C LEU A 335 16.28 10.35 -18.84
N ILE A 336 17.13 9.60 -19.54
CA ILE A 336 18.10 8.69 -18.90
C ILE A 336 19.04 9.49 -17.99
N GLU A 337 19.62 10.58 -18.50
CA GLU A 337 20.51 11.44 -17.71
C GLU A 337 19.75 12.11 -16.56
N TRP A 338 18.52 12.54 -16.80
CA TRP A 338 17.65 13.10 -15.76
C TRP A 338 17.37 12.09 -14.66
N PHE A 339 17.01 10.85 -14.97
CA PHE A 339 16.83 9.79 -13.98
C PHE A 339 18.10 9.59 -13.17
N TRP A 340 19.25 9.51 -13.83
CA TRP A 340 20.53 9.34 -13.15
C TRP A 340 20.80 10.46 -12.16
N CYS A 341 20.66 11.71 -12.58
CA CYS A 341 20.88 12.89 -11.74
C CYS A 341 19.89 13.00 -10.58
N ASN A 342 18.64 12.55 -10.77
CA ASN A 342 17.59 12.61 -9.75
C ASN A 342 17.49 11.35 -8.88
N THR A 343 18.30 10.32 -9.13
CA THR A 343 18.42 9.20 -8.20
C THR A 343 19.36 9.60 -7.05
N PRO A 344 19.00 9.41 -5.77
CA PRO A 344 19.95 9.57 -4.68
C PRO A 344 21.16 8.64 -4.82
N GLY A 345 22.36 9.12 -4.45
CA GLY A 345 23.59 8.36 -4.61
C GLY A 345 23.57 7.01 -3.87
N ARG A 346 22.99 6.98 -2.67
CA ARG A 346 22.80 5.76 -1.87
C ARG A 346 21.97 4.72 -2.62
N VAL A 347 20.87 5.13 -3.23
CA VAL A 347 19.99 4.25 -4.03
C VAL A 347 20.77 3.68 -5.21
N ARG A 348 21.51 4.51 -5.96
CA ARG A 348 22.34 4.04 -7.08
C ARG A 348 23.37 2.99 -6.64
N SER A 349 24.09 3.27 -5.56
CA SER A 349 25.11 2.36 -5.02
C SER A 349 24.51 1.06 -4.52
N TYR A 350 23.42 1.12 -3.74
CA TYR A 350 22.78 -0.05 -3.16
C TYR A 350 22.21 -0.99 -4.23
N LEU A 351 21.57 -0.42 -5.26
CA LEU A 351 20.97 -1.19 -6.35
C LEU A 351 21.94 -1.46 -7.51
N ALA A 352 23.22 -1.12 -7.37
CA ALA A 352 24.23 -1.24 -8.43
C ALA A 352 23.77 -0.67 -9.79
N MET A 353 23.09 0.48 -9.75
CA MET A 353 22.47 1.07 -10.95
C MET A 353 23.53 1.55 -11.94
N THR A 354 23.29 1.29 -13.22
CA THR A 354 24.05 1.86 -14.35
C THR A 354 23.22 2.91 -15.08
N LYS A 355 23.89 3.83 -15.78
CA LYS A 355 23.23 4.81 -16.65
C LYS A 355 22.46 4.12 -17.77
#